data_AF-A0AAV7J9J2-F1
#
_entry.id   AF-A0AAV7J9J2-F1
#
_cell.length_a   1.000
_cell.length_b   1.000
_cell.length_c   1.000
_cell.angle_alpha   90.00
_cell.angle_beta   90.00
_cell.angle_gamma   90.00
#
_symmetry.space_group_name_H-M   'P 1'
#
loop_
_entity.id
_entity.type
_entity.pdbx_description
1 polymer ?
#
loop_
_entity_poly.entity_id
_entity_poly.type
_entity_poly.pdbx_seq_one_letter_code
_entity_poly.pdbx_strand_id
1 'polypeptide(L)' 'MYSDGHEVDGSWVLRVYVTDLQVERNLRVKGELHIGGVMLRLVEDLVETRSSLRYTYSQIEAIALHLEIP' A
#
# COMPACT_ATOMS: atom_id res chain seq x y z
N MET A 1 1.93 16.93 19.21
CA MET A 1 3.37 17.08 19.56
C MET A 1 3.92 18.22 18.71
N TYR A 2 4.97 18.92 19.12
CA TYR A 2 5.61 19.93 18.28
C TYR A 2 7.00 19.44 17.86
N SER A 3 7.33 19.45 16.57
CA SER A 3 8.70 19.22 16.07
C SER A 3 9.10 20.36 15.14
N ASP A 4 10.31 20.87 15.30
CA ASP A 4 10.84 22.02 14.53
C ASP A 4 9.89 23.23 14.45
N GLY A 5 9.12 23.49 15.51
CA GLY A 5 8.17 24.61 15.58
C GLY A 5 6.83 24.36 14.87
N HIS A 6 6.60 23.17 14.31
CA HIS A 6 5.34 22.77 13.69
C HIS A 6 4.57 21.78 14.55
N GLU A 7 3.25 21.93 14.61
CA GLU A 7 2.40 20.92 15.22
C GLU A 7 2.39 19.66 14.35
N VAL A 8 2.81 18.54 14.95
CA VAL A 8 2.78 17.22 14.35
C VAL A 8 1.74 16.35 15.05
N ASP A 9 1.02 15.57 14.24
CA ASP A 9 -0.11 14.74 14.66
C ASP A 9 0.31 13.45 15.40
N GLY A 10 1.61 13.27 15.65
CA GLY A 10 2.20 12.15 16.37
C GLY A 10 2.27 10.84 15.58
N SER A 11 2.02 10.89 14.27
CA SER A 11 2.13 9.72 13.40
C SER A 11 3.54 9.49 12.85
N TRP A 12 3.87 8.24 12.53
CA TRP A 12 5.15 7.83 11.97
C TRP A 12 4.97 6.73 10.91
N VAL A 13 5.98 6.49 10.09
CA VAL A 13 5.96 5.46 9.04
C VAL A 13 6.52 4.15 9.59
N LEU A 14 5.66 3.15 9.70
CA LEU A 14 6.04 1.78 10.00
C LEU A 14 6.37 1.04 8.70
N ARG A 15 7.64 0.62 8.57
CA ARG A 15 8.10 -0.27 7.50
C ARG A 15 7.79 -1.72 7.86
N VAL A 16 7.06 -2.42 6.99
CA VAL A 16 6.68 -3.82 7.16
C VAL A 16 7.19 -4.61 5.97
N TYR A 17 8.06 -5.58 6.22
CA TYR A 17 8.47 -6.56 5.22
C TYR A 17 7.61 -7.82 5.34
N VAL A 18 6.80 -8.09 4.32
CA VAL A 18 5.93 -9.28 4.27
C VAL A 18 6.72 -10.40 3.64
N THR A 19 7.25 -11.31 4.47
CA THR A 19 8.22 -12.33 4.06
C THR A 19 7.69 -13.25 2.97
N ASP A 20 6.45 -13.72 3.09
CA ASP A 20 5.87 -14.70 2.18
C ASP A 20 5.59 -14.13 0.78
N LEU A 21 5.44 -12.80 0.70
CA LEU A 21 5.26 -12.09 -0.56
C LEU A 21 6.55 -11.41 -1.05
N GLN A 22 7.58 -11.35 -0.21
CA GLN A 22 8.84 -10.64 -0.44
C GLN A 22 8.62 -9.16 -0.83
N VAL A 23 7.65 -8.49 -0.20
CA VAL A 23 7.33 -7.07 -0.46
C VAL A 23 7.53 -6.21 0.78
N GLU A 24 7.98 -4.97 0.59
CA GLU A 24 8.01 -3.96 1.64
C GLU A 24 6.82 -3.01 1.51
N ARG A 25 6.15 -2.72 2.63
CA ARG A 25 5.05 -1.75 2.76
C ARG A 25 5.38 -0.67 3.77
N ASN A 26 4.93 0.55 3.47
CA ASN A 26 5.08 1.72 4.33
C ASN A 26 3.70 2.14 4.85
N LEU A 27 3.43 1.93 6.13
CA LEU A 27 2.15 2.27 6.75
C LEU A 27 2.31 3.46 7.69
N ARG A 28 1.53 4.54 7.50
CA ARG A 28 1.49 5.64 8.46
C ARG A 28 0.59 5.27 9.64
N VAL A 29 1.17 5.25 10.85
CA VAL A 29 0.52 4.78 12.08
C VAL A 29 0.67 5.80 13.21
N LYS A 30 -0.14 5.66 14.27
CA LYS A 30 -0.01 6.40 15.53
C LYS A 30 0.18 5.40 16.67
N GLY A 31 0.72 5.87 17.80
CA GLY A 31 0.98 5.04 18.98
C GLY A 31 -0.27 4.35 19.55
N GLU A 32 -1.46 4.94 19.41
CA GLU A 32 -2.72 4.32 19.85
C GLU A 32 -3.26 3.20 18.93
N LEU A 33 -2.69 3.03 17.72
CA LEU A 33 -3.15 1.99 16.80
C LEU A 33 -2.69 0.62 17.27
N HIS A 34 -3.63 -0.22 17.67
CA HIS A 34 -3.36 -1.60 18.08
C HIS A 34 -2.93 -2.46 16.89
N ILE A 35 -2.23 -3.57 17.19
CA ILE A 35 -1.65 -4.46 16.18
C ILE A 35 -2.69 -5.02 15.19
N GLY A 36 -3.91 -5.32 15.65
CA GLY A 36 -5.01 -5.74 14.78
C GLY A 36 -5.34 -4.71 13.70
N GLY A 37 -5.37 -3.42 14.06
CA GLY A 37 -5.58 -2.33 13.11
C GLY A 37 -4.42 -2.16 12.12
N VAL A 38 -3.18 -2.39 12.55
CA VAL A 38 -2.02 -2.43 11.65
C VAL A 38 -2.16 -3.56 10.62
N MET A 39 -2.55 -4.76 11.07
CA MET A 39 -2.75 -5.91 10.18
C MET A 39 -3.86 -5.68 9.16
N LEU A 40 -4.99 -5.08 9.56
CA LEU A 40 -6.08 -4.76 8.63
C LEU A 40 -5.63 -3.78 7.54
N ARG A 41 -4.95 -2.68 7.92
CA ARG A 41 -4.42 -1.71 6.96
C ARG A 41 -3.39 -2.33 6.01
N LEU A 42 -2.56 -3.25 6.51
CA LEU A 42 -1.61 -3.98 5.69
C LEU A 42 -2.33 -4.83 4.62
N VAL A 43 -3.39 -5.54 5.01
CA VAL A 43 -4.19 -6.35 4.08
C VAL A 43 -4.88 -5.46 3.04
N GLU A 44 -5.46 -4.34 3.44
CA GLU A 44 -6.10 -3.37 2.55
C GLU A 44 -5.11 -2.84 1.48
N ASP A 45 -3.92 -2.38 1.89
CA ASP A 45 -2.86 -1.89 0.99
C ASP A 45 -2.39 -2.96 -0.02
N LEU A 46 -2.21 -4.19 0.45
CA LEU A 46 -1.82 -5.32 -0.41
C LEU A 46 -2.91 -5.65 -1.44
N VAL A 47 -4.18 -5.58 -1.05
CA VAL A 47 -5.31 -5.85 -1.94
C VAL A 47 -5.47 -4.74 -2.98
N GLU A 48 -5.35 -3.47 -2.58
CA GLU A 48 -5.44 -2.32 -3.49
C GLU A 48 -4.30 -2.31 -4.51
N THR A 49 -3.09 -2.68 -4.08
CA THR A 49 -1.97 -2.81 -5.01
C THR A 49 -2.22 -3.93 -6.01
N ARG A 50 -2.74 -5.07 -5.56
CA ARG A 50 -3.06 -6.21 -6.43
C ARG A 50 -4.19 -5.88 -7.40
N SER A 51 -5.23 -5.17 -6.96
CA SER A 51 -6.35 -4.79 -7.85
C SER A 51 -5.88 -3.79 -8.92
N SER A 52 -5.05 -2.82 -8.53
CA SER A 52 -4.47 -1.85 -9.47
C SER A 52 -3.63 -2.54 -10.54
N LEU A 53 -2.73 -3.45 -10.14
CA LEU A 53 -1.95 -4.25 -11.09
C LEU A 53 -2.85 -5.03 -12.04
N ARG A 54 -3.84 -5.77 -11.50
CA ARG A 54 -4.78 -6.53 -12.33
C ARG A 54 -5.49 -5.64 -13.33
N TYR A 55 -5.96 -4.47 -12.92
CA TYR A 55 -6.64 -3.53 -13.79
C TYR A 55 -5.73 -3.05 -14.92
N THR A 56 -4.50 -2.66 -14.61
CA THR A 56 -3.51 -2.24 -15.62
C THR A 56 -3.19 -3.37 -16.59
N TYR A 57 -2.99 -4.59 -16.12
CA TYR A 57 -2.78 -5.76 -17.01
C TYR A 57 -3.97 -5.98 -17.93
N SER A 58 -5.20 -5.96 -17.39
CA SER A 58 -6.41 -6.11 -18.22
C SER A 58 -6.57 -4.98 -19.24
N GLN A 59 -6.21 -3.74 -18.91
CA GLN A 59 -6.21 -2.64 -19.89
C GLN A 59 -5.19 -2.85 -21.00
N ILE A 60 -3.97 -3.30 -20.66
CA ILE A 60 -2.93 -3.59 -21.65
C ILE A 60 -3.37 -4.72 -22.58
N GLU A 61 -3.95 -5.80 -22.04
CA GLU A 61 -4.49 -6.90 -22.86
C GLU A 61 -5.60 -6.43 -23.80
N ALA A 62 -6.53 -5.60 -23.31
CA ALA A 62 -7.59 -5.02 -24.13
C ALA A 62 -7.03 -4.13 -25.26
N ILE A 63 -5.99 -3.34 -24.97
CA ILE A 63 -5.32 -2.50 -25.96
C ILE A 63 -4.56 -3.37 -26.98
N ALA A 64 -3.82 -4.39 -26.53
CA ALA A 64 -3.07 -5.28 -27.41
C ALA A 64 -4.00 -6.02 -28.39
N LEU A 65 -5.16 -6.48 -27.90
CA LEU A 65 -6.20 -7.09 -28.73
C LEU A 65 -6.78 -6.09 -29.75
N HIS A 66 -7.04 -4.85 -29.34
CA HIS A 66 -7.59 -3.83 -30.23
C HIS A 66 -6.59 -3.38 -31.31
N LEU A 67 -5.29 -3.38 -31.00
CA LEU A 67 -4.23 -2.95 -31.90
C LEU A 67 -3.64 -4.11 -32.72
N GLU A 68 -4.20 -5.32 -32.62
CA GLU A 68 -3.69 -6.55 -33.26
C GLU A 68 -2.18 -6.77 -33.03
N ILE A 69 -1.69 -6.36 -31.85
CA ILE A 69 -0.29 -6.54 -31.49
C ILE A 69 -0.11 -8.03 -31.12
N PRO A 70 0.79 -8.77 -31.79
CA PRO A 70 1.04 -10.18 -31.50
C PRO A 70 1.67 -10.40 -30.12
#